data_AF-A0A954QEG9-F1
#
_entry.id   AF-A0A954QEG9-F1
#
_cell.length_a   1.000
_cell.length_b   1.000
_cell.length_c   1.000
_cell.angle_alpha   90.00
_cell.angle_beta   90.00
_cell.angle_gamma   90.00
#
_symmetry.space_group_name_H-M   'P 1'
#
loop_
_entity.id
_entity.type
_entity.pdbx_description
1 polymer ?
#
loop_
_entity_poly.entity_id
_entity_poly.type
_entity_poly.pdbx_seq_one_letter_code
_entity_poly.pdbx_strand_id
1 'polypeptide(L)'
;GKNAYALTQGMPVLREKLQSQVDAEYGHPDRKLFVSSGTSGGLSLAMWSLINPGDEVIIFDPYFVMYPSLTKLVGGVPVLIDTYPDFRIDIEKVRNAISPRTKMILLNSPANPTGVVAQEEEVRALAELCAERNIVLLSDEIYRSFCYDEPFVSPARLNDKVIVIDGFSKSHAMTGWRLG
;
A
#
# COMPACT_ATOMS: atom_id res chain seq x y z
N GLY A 1 -22.41 3.08 -26.67
CA GLY A 1 -22.80 3.37 -25.27
C GLY A 1 -21.64 3.08 -24.33
N LYS A 2 -21.76 3.40 -23.03
CA LYS A 2 -20.68 3.22 -22.03
C LYS A 2 -20.77 1.88 -21.24
N ASN A 3 -21.36 0.84 -21.83
CA ASN A 3 -21.66 -0.44 -21.16
C ASN A 3 -20.89 -1.64 -21.73
N ALA A 4 -19.93 -1.40 -22.63
CA ALA A 4 -19.04 -2.45 -23.14
C ALA A 4 -17.82 -2.61 -22.22
N TYR A 5 -17.02 -3.67 -22.43
CA TYR A 5 -15.77 -3.85 -21.71
C TYR A 5 -14.82 -2.65 -21.89
N ALA A 6 -14.25 -2.19 -20.77
CA ALA A 6 -13.15 -1.25 -20.79
C ALA A 6 -11.82 -1.97 -21.06
N LEU A 7 -10.76 -1.20 -21.33
CA LEU A 7 -9.40 -1.74 -21.36
C LEU A 7 -9.02 -2.28 -19.99
N THR A 8 -8.24 -3.36 -19.94
CA THR A 8 -7.84 -4.05 -18.70
C THR A 8 -7.21 -3.13 -17.67
N GLN A 9 -6.38 -2.17 -18.10
CA GLN A 9 -5.70 -1.24 -17.21
C GLN A 9 -6.61 -0.10 -16.70
N GLY A 10 -7.78 0.08 -17.31
CA GLY A 10 -8.70 1.18 -17.07
C GLY A 10 -8.99 2.02 -18.33
N MET A 11 -10.10 2.76 -18.31
CA MET A 11 -10.50 3.64 -19.41
C MET A 11 -9.45 4.75 -19.62
N PRO A 12 -9.05 5.07 -20.87
CA PRO A 12 -8.02 6.07 -21.15
C PRO A 12 -8.25 7.42 -20.47
N VAL A 13 -9.48 7.96 -20.56
CA VAL A 13 -9.85 9.25 -19.94
C VAL A 13 -9.62 9.30 -18.43
N LEU A 14 -9.88 8.20 -17.72
CA LEU A 14 -9.63 8.12 -16.28
C LEU A 14 -8.14 7.98 -16.01
N ARG A 15 -7.46 7.10 -16.74
CA ARG A 15 -6.02 6.87 -16.58
C ARG A 15 -5.20 8.11 -16.87
N GLU A 16 -5.47 8.84 -17.95
CA GLU A 16 -4.75 10.07 -18.29
C GLU A 16 -4.90 11.11 -17.18
N LYS A 17 -6.13 11.29 -16.65
CA LYS A 17 -6.38 12.23 -15.56
C LYS A 17 -5.67 11.84 -14.28
N LEU A 18 -5.77 10.58 -13.86
CA LEU A 18 -5.09 10.10 -12.64
C LEU A 18 -3.57 10.08 -12.82
N GLN A 19 -3.05 9.76 -14.01
CA GLN A 19 -1.62 9.72 -14.26
C GLN A 19 -1.02 11.12 -14.15
N SER A 20 -1.70 12.14 -14.67
CA SER A 20 -1.25 13.52 -14.49
C SER A 20 -1.14 13.94 -13.01
N GLN A 21 -2.03 13.42 -12.15
CA GLN A 21 -1.98 13.68 -10.71
C GLN A 21 -0.83 12.93 -10.05
N VAL A 22 -0.62 11.65 -10.42
CA VAL A 22 0.50 10.83 -9.95
C VAL A 22 1.84 11.44 -10.36
N ASP A 23 1.98 11.87 -11.61
CA ASP A 23 3.20 12.49 -12.13
C ASP A 23 3.52 13.81 -11.39
N ALA A 24 2.50 14.65 -11.18
CA ALA A 24 2.63 15.90 -10.42
C ALA A 24 2.96 15.67 -8.94
N GLU A 25 2.44 14.60 -8.34
CA GLU A 25 2.64 14.30 -6.92
C GLU A 25 4.02 13.69 -6.63
N TYR A 26 4.48 12.75 -7.47
CA TYR A 26 5.65 11.93 -7.17
C TYR A 26 6.88 12.25 -8.03
N GLY A 27 6.70 12.75 -9.25
CA GLY A 27 7.83 13.11 -10.14
C GLY A 27 8.67 11.94 -10.65
N HIS A 28 8.21 10.69 -10.52
CA HIS A 28 8.93 9.49 -10.95
C HIS A 28 8.55 9.09 -12.39
N PRO A 29 9.47 9.14 -13.37
CA PRO A 29 9.12 8.99 -14.80
C PRO A 29 8.53 7.62 -15.17
N ASP A 30 8.94 6.58 -14.46
CA ASP A 30 8.53 5.19 -14.74
C ASP A 30 7.29 4.75 -13.93
N ARG A 31 6.73 5.63 -13.09
CA ARG A 31 5.53 5.31 -12.30
C ARG A 31 4.31 5.26 -13.21
N LYS A 32 3.62 4.12 -13.23
CA LYS A 32 2.38 3.91 -13.99
C LYS A 32 1.26 3.48 -13.07
N LEU A 33 0.07 3.99 -13.33
CA LEU A 33 -1.13 3.56 -12.62
C LEU A 33 -1.87 2.44 -13.35
N PHE A 34 -2.61 1.66 -12.55
CA PHE A 34 -3.51 0.61 -13.01
C PHE A 34 -4.82 0.74 -12.23
N VAL A 35 -5.96 0.77 -12.92
CA VAL A 35 -7.27 0.87 -12.29
C VAL A 35 -7.77 -0.52 -11.89
N SER A 36 -8.22 -0.66 -10.65
CA SER A 36 -8.63 -1.94 -10.08
C SER A 36 -10.07 -1.92 -9.56
N SER A 37 -10.61 -3.11 -9.25
CA SER A 37 -11.96 -3.28 -8.68
C SER A 37 -11.98 -2.90 -7.18
N GLY A 38 -11.82 -1.61 -6.93
CA GLY A 38 -11.53 -1.05 -5.60
C GLY A 38 -10.14 -1.44 -5.11
N THR A 39 -9.67 -0.81 -4.02
CA THR A 39 -8.34 -1.08 -3.45
C THR A 39 -8.11 -2.54 -3.07
N SER A 40 -9.17 -3.28 -2.73
CA SER A 40 -9.08 -4.73 -2.51
C SER A 40 -8.61 -5.49 -3.75
N GLY A 41 -9.02 -5.06 -4.95
CA GLY A 41 -8.54 -5.61 -6.22
C GLY A 41 -7.06 -5.30 -6.43
N GLY A 42 -6.64 -4.05 -6.17
CA GLY A 42 -5.23 -3.64 -6.23
C GLY A 42 -4.34 -4.43 -5.27
N LEU A 43 -4.74 -4.57 -4.01
CA LEU A 43 -4.05 -5.41 -3.02
C LEU A 43 -3.93 -6.86 -3.49
N SER A 44 -5.02 -7.43 -4.02
CA SER A 44 -5.02 -8.81 -4.52
C SER A 44 -4.05 -8.99 -5.69
N LEU A 45 -4.07 -8.09 -6.67
CA LEU A 45 -3.17 -8.13 -7.81
C LEU A 45 -1.70 -7.97 -7.39
N ALA A 46 -1.41 -7.07 -6.43
CA ALA A 46 -0.06 -6.91 -5.91
C ALA A 46 0.45 -8.18 -5.24
N MET A 47 -0.38 -8.82 -4.40
CA MET A 47 -0.02 -10.08 -3.75
C MET A 47 0.18 -11.22 -4.76
N TRP A 48 -0.75 -11.40 -5.70
CA TRP A 48 -0.64 -12.43 -6.75
C TRP A 48 0.57 -12.26 -7.66
N SER A 49 1.00 -11.02 -7.91
CA SER A 49 2.09 -10.75 -8.85
C SER A 49 3.48 -10.85 -8.22
N LEU A 50 3.59 -10.70 -6.89
CA LEU A 50 4.88 -10.46 -6.23
C LEU A 50 5.28 -11.53 -5.22
N ILE A 51 4.31 -12.26 -4.67
CA ILE A 51 4.53 -13.21 -3.58
C ILE A 51 4.53 -14.63 -4.12
N ASN A 52 5.60 -15.38 -3.88
CA ASN A 52 5.65 -16.81 -4.12
C ASN A 52 5.34 -17.59 -2.83
N PRO A 53 4.98 -18.89 -2.94
CA PRO A 53 4.86 -19.74 -1.76
C PRO A 53 6.11 -19.71 -0.87
N GLY A 54 5.90 -19.46 0.42
CA GLY A 54 6.94 -19.32 1.44
C GLY A 54 7.61 -17.95 1.52
N ASP A 55 7.27 -17.00 0.65
CA ASP A 55 7.72 -15.62 0.80
C ASP A 55 7.04 -14.97 2.00
N GLU A 56 7.80 -14.17 2.75
CA GLU A 56 7.31 -13.49 3.95
C GLU A 56 6.79 -12.10 3.61
N VAL A 57 5.64 -11.75 4.19
CA VAL A 57 5.06 -10.40 4.14
C VAL A 57 4.96 -9.86 5.55
N ILE A 58 5.69 -8.79 5.82
CA ILE A 58 5.64 -8.09 7.10
C ILE A 58 4.37 -7.23 7.17
N ILE A 59 3.63 -7.36 8.27
CA ILE A 59 2.35 -6.68 8.53
C ILE A 59 2.38 -6.13 9.96
N PHE A 60 2.01 -4.86 10.15
CA PHE A 60 1.91 -4.24 11.48
C PHE A 60 0.58 -4.61 12.16
N ASP A 61 0.63 -5.07 13.41
CA ASP A 61 -0.54 -5.43 14.24
C ASP A 61 -0.87 -4.27 15.20
N PRO A 62 -2.10 -3.73 15.18
CA PRO A 62 -3.28 -4.22 14.47
C PRO A 62 -3.39 -3.81 13.01
N TYR A 63 -3.95 -4.70 12.20
CA TYR A 63 -4.04 -4.60 10.73
C TYR A 63 -5.47 -4.61 10.20
N PHE A 64 -5.62 -4.16 8.95
CA PHE A 64 -6.82 -4.45 8.19
C PHE A 64 -6.95 -5.96 7.94
N VAL A 65 -8.10 -6.52 8.33
CA VAL A 65 -8.41 -7.96 8.39
C VAL A 65 -8.00 -8.78 7.15
N MET A 66 -7.91 -8.14 5.99
CA MET A 66 -7.61 -8.81 4.74
C MET A 66 -6.12 -9.18 4.60
N TYR A 67 -5.17 -8.44 5.19
CA TYR A 67 -3.75 -8.58 4.86
C TYR A 67 -3.21 -9.99 5.13
N PRO A 68 -3.32 -10.59 6.33
CA PRO A 68 -2.75 -11.93 6.55
C PRO A 68 -3.47 -13.01 5.75
N SER A 69 -4.78 -12.87 5.56
CA SER A 69 -5.58 -13.81 4.76
C SER A 69 -5.17 -13.80 3.30
N LEU A 70 -4.92 -12.61 2.73
CA LEU A 70 -4.47 -12.46 1.36
C LEU A 70 -3.03 -12.98 1.17
N THR A 71 -2.14 -12.72 2.13
CA THR A 71 -0.79 -13.31 2.14
C THR A 71 -0.85 -14.84 2.14
N LYS A 72 -1.68 -15.44 3.01
CA LYS A 72 -1.85 -16.91 3.06
C LYS A 72 -2.48 -17.48 1.80
N LEU A 73 -3.43 -16.76 1.19
CA LEU A 73 -4.11 -17.19 -0.03
C LEU A 73 -3.13 -17.46 -1.18
N VAL A 74 -2.03 -16.70 -1.24
CA VAL A 74 -0.99 -16.83 -2.27
C VAL A 74 0.19 -17.72 -1.82
N GLY A 75 0.03 -18.43 -0.70
CA GLY A 75 1.06 -19.30 -0.13
C GLY A 75 2.16 -18.57 0.64
N GLY A 76 2.04 -17.25 0.82
CA GLY A 76 2.97 -16.45 1.61
C GLY A 76 2.81 -16.66 3.12
N VAL A 77 3.80 -16.20 3.88
CA VAL A 77 3.85 -16.28 5.35
C VAL A 77 3.73 -14.87 5.93
N PRO A 78 2.62 -14.54 6.63
CA PRO A 78 2.54 -13.25 7.31
C PRO A 78 3.45 -13.22 8.52
N VAL A 79 4.31 -12.20 8.61
CA VAL A 79 5.18 -11.91 9.75
C VAL A 79 4.63 -10.68 10.43
N LEU A 80 4.06 -10.85 11.64
CA LEU A 80 3.38 -9.78 12.35
C LEU A 80 4.37 -9.00 13.23
N ILE A 81 4.29 -7.67 13.18
CA ILE A 81 5.02 -6.78 14.08
C ILE A 81 4.02 -6.12 15.02
N ASP A 82 4.19 -6.38 16.32
CA ASP A 82 3.40 -5.77 17.39
C ASP A 82 3.76 -4.28 17.55
N THR A 83 2.75 -3.42 17.38
CA THR A 83 2.84 -1.96 17.52
C THR A 83 2.13 -1.41 18.77
N TYR A 84 1.61 -2.25 19.67
CA TYR A 84 0.92 -1.78 20.88
C TYR A 84 1.90 -1.12 21.88
N PRO A 85 1.42 -0.18 22.71
CA PRO A 85 0.04 0.32 22.79
C PRO A 85 -0.22 1.60 21.97
N ASP A 86 0.81 2.24 21.43
CA ASP A 86 0.73 3.55 20.77
C ASP A 86 0.63 3.45 19.24
N PHE A 87 0.73 2.23 18.70
CA PHE A 87 0.61 1.89 17.28
C PHE A 87 1.67 2.53 16.40
N ARG A 88 2.84 2.83 16.99
CA ARG A 88 3.99 3.41 16.30
C ARG A 88 4.86 2.34 15.65
N ILE A 89 5.58 2.74 14.61
CA ILE A 89 6.44 1.84 13.85
C ILE A 89 7.85 1.88 14.41
N ASP A 90 8.24 0.80 15.07
CA ASP A 90 9.62 0.59 15.51
C ASP A 90 10.44 -0.03 14.37
N ILE A 91 11.31 0.76 13.76
CA ILE A 91 12.15 0.32 12.64
C ILE A 91 13.12 -0.81 13.03
N GLU A 92 13.56 -0.87 14.29
CA GLU A 92 14.46 -1.93 14.74
C GLU A 92 13.72 -3.26 14.87
N LYS A 93 12.46 -3.26 15.30
CA LYS A 93 11.60 -4.45 15.20
C LYS A 93 11.46 -4.92 13.75
N VAL A 94 11.30 -3.99 12.80
CA VAL A 94 11.24 -4.33 11.37
C VAL A 94 12.56 -4.94 10.89
N ARG A 95 13.72 -4.33 11.21
CA ARG A 95 15.04 -4.87 10.85
C ARG A 95 15.25 -6.27 11.38
N ASN A 96 14.85 -6.52 12.63
CA ASN A 96 14.99 -7.83 13.28
C ASN A 96 14.03 -8.89 12.71
N ALA A 97 12.89 -8.48 12.15
CA ALA A 97 11.92 -9.38 11.52
C ALA A 97 12.28 -9.74 10.07
N ILE A 98 13.16 -8.98 9.41
CA ILE A 98 13.58 -9.26 8.04
C ILE A 98 14.42 -10.53 7.98
N SER A 99 14.03 -11.43 7.08
CA SER A 99 14.76 -12.64 6.73
C SER A 99 15.08 -12.67 5.23
N PRO A 100 15.88 -13.65 4.74
CA PRO A 100 16.08 -13.87 3.31
C PRO A 100 14.78 -14.18 2.52
N ARG A 101 13.68 -14.50 3.21
CA ARG A 101 12.36 -14.76 2.62
C ARG A 101 11.47 -13.52 2.58
N THR A 102 11.84 -12.43 3.26
CA THR A 102 11.03 -11.20 3.29
C THR A 102 10.94 -10.57 1.92
N LYS A 103 9.73 -10.59 1.35
CA LYS A 103 9.46 -10.10 0.00
C LYS A 103 8.78 -8.74 0.00
N MET A 104 7.92 -8.49 0.99
CA MET A 104 7.10 -7.29 1.07
C MET A 104 6.93 -6.81 2.51
N ILE A 105 6.92 -5.50 2.71
CA ILE A 105 6.40 -4.85 3.91
C ILE A 105 5.12 -4.11 3.50
N LEU A 106 4.03 -4.32 4.24
CA LEU A 106 2.75 -3.66 4.02
C LEU A 106 2.54 -2.56 5.05
N LEU A 107 2.57 -1.30 4.60
CA LEU A 107 2.25 -0.12 5.39
C LEU A 107 0.82 0.33 5.09
N ASN A 108 0.01 0.57 6.11
CA ASN A 108 -1.27 1.24 5.98
C ASN A 108 -1.27 2.50 6.83
N SER A 109 -1.31 3.67 6.19
CA SER A 109 -1.30 4.98 6.87
C SER A 109 -2.19 5.95 6.09
N PRO A 110 -3.18 6.61 6.72
CA PRO A 110 -3.69 6.36 8.07
C PRO A 110 -4.17 4.91 8.25
N ALA A 111 -3.86 4.36 9.42
CA ALA A 111 -4.04 2.94 9.71
C ALA A 111 -5.49 2.59 10.05
N ASN A 112 -5.98 1.47 9.50
CA ASN A 112 -7.18 0.78 9.95
C ASN A 112 -6.73 -0.48 10.72
N PRO A 113 -7.03 -0.60 12.03
CA PRO A 113 -8.16 0.03 12.74
C PRO A 113 -7.84 1.25 13.62
N THR A 114 -6.57 1.63 13.77
CA THR A 114 -6.14 2.54 14.86
C THR A 114 -6.39 4.01 14.60
N GLY A 115 -6.51 4.40 13.33
CA GLY A 115 -6.54 5.80 12.89
C GLY A 115 -5.18 6.50 12.92
N VAL A 116 -4.11 5.83 13.36
CA VAL A 116 -2.78 6.45 13.49
C VAL A 116 -2.20 6.77 12.12
N VAL A 117 -1.67 7.98 12.00
CA VAL A 117 -0.88 8.43 10.85
C VAL A 117 0.59 8.19 11.18
N ALA A 118 1.29 7.41 10.34
CA ALA A 118 2.73 7.21 10.49
C ALA A 118 3.47 8.54 10.30
N GLN A 119 4.45 8.83 11.18
CA GLN A 119 5.23 10.06 11.13
C GLN A 119 6.22 10.01 9.96
N GLU A 120 6.69 11.18 9.54
CA GLU A 120 7.64 11.31 8.45
C GLU A 120 8.92 10.49 8.70
N GLU A 121 9.43 10.47 9.94
CA GLU A 121 10.63 9.74 10.33
C GLU A 121 10.44 8.22 10.18
N GLU A 122 9.27 7.69 10.57
CA GLU A 122 8.94 6.27 10.43
C GLU A 122 8.80 5.88 8.96
N VAL A 123 8.08 6.69 8.18
CA VAL A 123 7.85 6.47 6.74
C VAL A 123 9.18 6.52 5.99
N ARG A 124 10.05 7.48 6.34
CA ARG A 124 11.40 7.61 5.77
C ARG A 124 12.27 6.41 6.10
N ALA A 125 12.33 6.02 7.36
CA ALA A 125 13.12 4.88 7.79
C ALA A 125 12.68 3.58 7.10
N LEU A 126 11.36 3.37 6.94
CA LEU A 126 10.81 2.23 6.18
C LEU A 126 11.16 2.30 4.70
N ALA A 127 10.98 3.46 4.05
CA ALA A 127 11.24 3.63 2.62
C ALA A 127 12.71 3.37 2.28
N GLU A 128 13.62 3.90 3.11
CA GLU A 128 15.07 3.70 3.02
C GLU A 128 15.45 2.24 3.25
N LEU A 129 14.94 1.61 4.34
CA LEU A 129 15.18 0.20 4.63
C LEU A 129 14.75 -0.72 3.47
N CYS A 130 13.57 -0.49 2.91
CA CYS A 130 13.07 -1.25 1.76
C CYS A 130 13.94 -1.04 0.52
N ALA A 131 14.41 0.18 0.26
CA ALA A 131 15.33 0.47 -0.84
C ALA A 131 16.67 -0.26 -0.66
N GLU A 132 17.26 -0.18 0.53
CA GLU A 132 18.54 -0.82 0.87
C GLU A 132 18.48 -2.35 0.76
N ARG A 133 17.36 -2.94 1.17
CA ARG A 133 17.18 -4.41 1.22
C ARG A 133 16.51 -4.98 -0.02
N ASN A 134 16.13 -4.13 -0.98
CA ASN A 134 15.37 -4.51 -2.17
C ASN A 134 14.08 -5.28 -1.83
N ILE A 135 13.38 -4.83 -0.78
CA ILE A 135 12.09 -5.35 -0.31
C ILE A 135 11.00 -4.46 -0.90
N VAL A 136 9.89 -5.05 -1.34
CA VAL A 136 8.75 -4.28 -1.84
C VAL A 136 8.07 -3.57 -0.67
N LEU A 137 7.92 -2.25 -0.75
CA LEU A 137 7.04 -1.51 0.15
C LEU A 137 5.70 -1.29 -0.55
N LEU A 138 4.65 -1.89 -0.01
CA LEU A 138 3.26 -1.63 -0.41
C LEU A 138 2.64 -0.66 0.58
N SER A 139 2.23 0.51 0.09
CA SER A 139 1.60 1.59 0.86
C SER A 139 0.09 1.60 0.56
N ASP A 140 -0.73 1.17 1.51
CA ASP A 140 -2.18 1.31 1.47
C ASP A 140 -2.58 2.68 2.04
N GLU A 141 -2.91 3.59 1.13
CA GLU A 141 -3.16 5.02 1.37
C GLU A 141 -4.65 5.36 1.23
N ILE A 142 -5.54 4.37 1.27
CA ILE A 142 -6.99 4.58 1.04
C ILE A 142 -7.64 5.63 1.96
N TYR A 143 -7.02 5.89 3.12
CA TYR A 143 -7.47 6.89 4.09
C TYR A 143 -6.65 8.19 4.05
N ARG A 144 -5.80 8.45 3.04
CA ARG A 144 -4.88 9.61 3.00
C ARG A 144 -5.55 10.97 3.19
N SER A 145 -6.82 11.10 2.84
CA SER A 145 -7.62 12.33 3.05
C SER A 145 -8.19 12.49 4.47
N PHE A 146 -8.05 11.49 5.34
CA PHE A 146 -8.61 11.43 6.69
C PHE A 146 -7.52 11.66 7.75
N CYS A 147 -6.70 12.68 7.55
CA CYS A 147 -5.65 13.09 8.47
C CYS A 147 -6.07 14.38 9.17
N TYR A 148 -6.19 14.35 10.50
CA TYR A 148 -6.74 15.47 11.29
C TYR A 148 -5.68 16.21 12.10
N ASP A 149 -4.78 15.46 12.73
CA ASP A 149 -3.77 16.01 13.65
C ASP A 149 -2.40 16.17 12.97
N GLU A 150 -2.01 15.18 12.15
CA GLU A 150 -0.71 15.11 11.49
C GLU A 150 -0.87 15.06 9.96
N PRO A 151 0.06 15.62 9.18
CA PRO A 151 -0.01 15.55 7.73
C PRO A 151 0.26 14.12 7.23
N PHE A 152 -0.39 13.77 6.11
CA PHE A 152 -0.11 12.52 5.41
C PHE A 152 1.27 12.54 4.73
N VAL A 153 2.03 11.45 4.86
CA VAL A 153 3.31 11.25 4.17
C VAL A 153 3.27 9.96 3.35
N SER A 154 3.39 10.07 2.03
CA SER A 154 3.55 8.87 1.17
C SER A 154 5.02 8.44 1.11
N PRO A 155 5.35 7.18 1.39
CA PRO A 155 6.69 6.64 1.17
C PRO A 155 7.12 6.69 -0.30
N ALA A 156 6.18 6.75 -1.25
CA ALA A 156 6.50 6.84 -2.67
C ALA A 156 7.19 8.15 -3.07
N ARG A 157 7.15 9.19 -2.22
CA ARG A 157 7.96 10.41 -2.41
C ARG A 157 9.45 10.18 -2.12
N LEU A 158 9.76 9.16 -1.33
CA LEU A 158 11.12 8.86 -0.83
C LEU A 158 11.74 7.67 -1.56
N ASN A 159 10.92 6.76 -2.09
CA ASN A 159 11.35 5.57 -2.80
C ASN A 159 10.46 5.33 -4.02
N ASP A 160 11.04 5.40 -5.22
CA ASP A 160 10.35 5.29 -6.50
C ASP A 160 9.78 3.89 -6.77
N LYS A 161 10.26 2.86 -6.07
CA LYS A 161 9.80 1.46 -6.17
C LYS A 161 8.60 1.12 -5.29
N VAL A 162 8.09 2.06 -4.50
CA VAL A 162 6.91 1.85 -3.64
C VAL A 162 5.67 1.60 -4.49
N ILE A 163 4.90 0.56 -4.16
CA ILE A 163 3.58 0.33 -4.73
C ILE A 163 2.55 1.07 -3.88
N VAL A 164 1.80 2.00 -4.48
CA VAL A 164 0.74 2.75 -3.80
C VAL A 164 -0.60 2.15 -4.14
N ILE A 165 -1.41 1.87 -3.13
CA ILE A 165 -2.82 1.50 -3.24
C ILE A 165 -3.66 2.68 -2.74
N ASP A 166 -4.51 3.22 -3.61
CA ASP A 166 -5.44 4.30 -3.29
C ASP A 166 -6.74 4.11 -4.09
N GLY A 167 -7.82 4.81 -3.73
CA GLY A 167 -9.07 4.73 -4.46
C GLY A 167 -10.18 5.61 -3.92
N PHE A 168 -11.39 5.41 -4.46
CA PHE A 168 -12.52 6.33 -4.26
C PHE A 168 -13.46 5.91 -3.13
N SER A 169 -13.28 4.71 -2.58
CA SER A 169 -14.23 4.12 -1.65
C SER A 169 -14.45 4.96 -0.39
N LYS A 170 -13.41 5.64 0.11
CA LYS A 170 -13.44 6.40 1.36
C LYS A 170 -13.55 7.90 1.10
N SER A 171 -12.56 8.47 0.44
CA SER A 171 -12.47 9.90 0.11
C SER A 171 -13.71 10.44 -0.62
N HIS A 172 -14.39 9.61 -1.42
CA HIS A 172 -15.55 10.01 -2.23
C HIS A 172 -16.87 9.35 -1.79
N ALA A 173 -16.89 8.61 -0.67
CA ALA A 173 -18.06 7.83 -0.23
C ALA A 173 -18.59 6.83 -1.30
N MET A 174 -17.71 6.30 -2.16
CA MET A 174 -18.07 5.43 -3.28
C MET A 174 -17.83 3.93 -3.00
N THR A 175 -18.08 3.45 -1.78
CA THR A 175 -17.76 2.07 -1.36
C THR A 175 -18.34 0.99 -2.28
N GLY A 176 -19.58 1.18 -2.74
CA GLY A 176 -20.29 0.25 -3.65
C GLY A 176 -19.89 0.34 -5.12
N TRP A 177 -19.12 1.35 -5.53
CA TRP A 177 -18.75 1.56 -6.95
C TRP A 177 -17.55 0.72 -7.39
N ARG A 178 -16.79 0.19 -6.43
CA ARG A 178 -15.68 -0.73 -6.65
C ARG A 178 -14.62 -0.17 -7.62
N LEU A 179 -14.15 1.05 -7.32
CA LEU A 179 -13.12 1.74 -8.09
C LEU A 179 -11.94 2.16 -7.20
N GLY A 180 -10.74 1.81 -7.64
CA GLY A 180 -9.44 2.17 -7.06
C GLY A 180 -8.35 1.63 -7.96
#